data_AF-A0A140ID73-F1
#
_entry.id   AF-A0A140ID73-F1
#
_cell.length_a   1.000
_cell.length_b   1.000
_cell.length_c   1.000
_cell.angle_alpha   90.00
_cell.angle_beta   90.00
_cell.angle_gamma   90.00
#
_symmetry.space_group_name_H-M   'P 1'
#
loop_
_entity.id
_entity.type
_entity.pdbx_description
1 polymer ?
#
loop_
_entity_poly.entity_id
_entity_poly.type
_entity_poly.pdbx_seq_one_letter_code
_entity_poly.pdbx_strand_id
1 'polypeptide(L)'
;MLTPIVARELLVLYQQMNAAAEAGDWDSLADFEREAASVRRTAEESLQPVALSPDDAVALQQLVTEILDLDRAIRLHAEPALESTRKLLSGSVKGRAMRNAYGG
;
A
#
# COMPACT_ATOMS: atom_id res chain seq x y z
N MET A 1 -3.16 -19.96 -5.95
CA MET A 1 -2.71 -19.37 -7.23
C MET A 1 -3.36 -18.01 -7.41
N LEU A 2 -2.70 -17.07 -8.08
CA LEU A 2 -3.30 -15.77 -8.41
C LEU A 2 -4.34 -15.98 -9.53
N THR A 3 -5.62 -16.04 -9.14
CA THR A 3 -6.72 -16.16 -10.10
C THR A 3 -7.21 -14.76 -10.50
N PRO A 4 -7.91 -14.60 -11.64
CA PRO A 4 -8.50 -13.31 -12.03
C PRO A 4 -9.47 -12.74 -10.99
N ILE A 5 -10.12 -13.61 -10.20
CA ILE A 5 -11.01 -13.23 -9.11
C ILE A 5 -10.22 -12.58 -7.97
N VAL A 6 -9.16 -13.25 -7.50
CA VAL A 6 -8.28 -12.71 -6.45
C VAL A 6 -7.60 -11.43 -6.91
N ALA A 7 -7.21 -11.34 -8.19
CA ALA A 7 -6.61 -10.13 -8.73
C ALA A 7 -7.61 -8.95 -8.77
N ARG A 8 -8.90 -9.18 -9.02
CA ARG A 8 -9.93 -8.13 -8.92
C ARG A 8 -10.18 -7.70 -7.48
N GLU A 9 -10.18 -8.64 -6.53
CA GLU A 9 -10.30 -8.33 -5.12
C GLU A 9 -9.13 -7.45 -4.65
N LEU A 10 -7.90 -7.81 -5.03
CA LEU A 10 -6.72 -6.97 -4.78
C LEU A 10 -6.84 -5.60 -5.44
N LEU A 11 -7.32 -5.52 -6.68
CA LEU A 11 -7.50 -4.24 -7.37
C LEU A 11 -8.42 -3.29 -6.59
N VAL A 12 -9.55 -3.79 -6.07
CA VAL A 12 -10.49 -3.00 -5.26
C VAL A 12 -9.82 -2.50 -3.98
N LEU A 13 -8.98 -3.31 -3.34
CA LEU A 13 -8.21 -2.87 -2.16
C LEU A 13 -7.21 -1.77 -2.52
N TYR A 14 -6.47 -1.91 -3.63
CA TYR A 14 -5.53 -0.89 -4.09
C TYR A 14 -6.21 0.42 -4.49
N GLN A 15 -7.41 0.38 -5.07
CA GLN A 15 -8.21 1.58 -5.36
C GLN A 15 -8.61 2.30 -4.06
N GLN A 16 -9.02 1.56 -3.03
CA GLN A 16 -9.33 2.12 -1.70
C GLN A 16 -8.09 2.71 -1.02
N MET A 17 -6.93 2.04 -1.14
CA MET A 17 -5.66 2.56 -0.64
C MET A 17 -5.26 3.87 -1.33
N ASN A 18 -5.47 3.98 -2.65
CA ASN A 18 -5.21 5.24 -3.36
C ASN A 18 -6.14 6.37 -2.88
N ALA A 19 -7.43 6.09 -2.71
CA ALA A 19 -8.37 7.08 -2.17
C ALA A 19 -8.00 7.52 -0.74
N ALA A 20 -7.57 6.58 0.11
CA ALA A 20 -7.09 6.89 1.45
C ALA A 20 -5.80 7.74 1.42
N ALA A 21 -4.87 7.43 0.51
CA ALA A 21 -3.64 8.20 0.32
C ALA A 21 -3.92 9.64 -0.15
N GLU A 22 -4.87 9.81 -1.07
CA GLU A 22 -5.32 11.13 -1.55
C GLU A 22 -6.00 11.94 -0.44
N ALA A 23 -6.78 11.30 0.42
CA ALA A 23 -7.42 11.91 1.57
C ALA A 23 -6.46 12.17 2.76
N GLY A 24 -5.24 11.60 2.72
CA GLY A 24 -4.29 11.63 3.84
C GLY A 24 -4.71 10.79 5.03
N ASP A 25 -5.60 9.81 4.84
CA ASP A 25 -6.07 8.88 5.87
C ASP A 25 -5.12 7.68 5.97
N TRP A 26 -4.02 7.88 6.70
CA TRP A 26 -2.95 6.90 6.82
C TRP A 26 -3.33 5.67 7.65
N ASP A 27 -4.29 5.81 8.58
CA ASP A 27 -4.76 4.70 9.41
C ASP A 27 -5.57 3.72 8.55
N SER A 28 -6.55 4.22 7.79
CA SER A 28 -7.33 3.40 6.85
C SER A 28 -6.44 2.78 5.78
N LEU A 29 -5.44 3.51 5.28
CA LEU A 29 -4.46 2.98 4.32
C LEU A 29 -3.71 1.76 4.89
N ALA A 30 -3.29 1.81 6.15
CA ALA A 30 -2.60 0.70 6.80
C ALA A 30 -3.50 -0.52 7.02
N ASP A 31 -4.80 -0.30 7.30
CA ASP A 31 -5.76 -1.40 7.44
C ASP A 31 -6.02 -2.11 6.11
N PHE A 32 -6.21 -1.35 5.02
CA PHE A 32 -6.33 -1.93 3.68
C PHE A 32 -5.05 -2.67 3.25
N GLU A 33 -3.86 -2.21 3.65
CA GLU A 33 -2.60 -2.91 3.38
C GLU A 33 -2.57 -4.30 4.01
N ARG A 34 -3.02 -4.40 5.27
CA ARG A 34 -3.09 -5.68 5.99
C ARG A 34 -4.10 -6.63 5.35
N GLU A 35 -5.24 -6.10 4.92
CA GLU A 35 -6.25 -6.88 4.21
C GLU A 35 -5.70 -7.42 2.88
N ALA A 36 -5.05 -6.57 2.09
CA ALA A 36 -4.40 -6.98 0.85
C ALA A 36 -3.29 -8.03 1.10
N ALA A 37 -2.51 -7.89 2.17
CA ALA A 37 -1.52 -8.90 2.56
C ALA A 37 -2.14 -10.24 2.94
N SER A 38 -3.30 -10.23 3.61
CA SER A 38 -4.06 -11.45 3.94
C SER A 38 -4.58 -12.16 2.69
N VAL A 39 -5.15 -11.41 1.74
CA VAL A 39 -5.63 -11.94 0.45
C VAL A 39 -4.48 -12.57 -0.33
N ARG A 40 -3.33 -11.88 -0.43
CA ARG A 40 -2.13 -12.43 -1.10
C ARG A 40 -1.66 -13.73 -0.45
N ARG A 41 -1.55 -13.76 0.88
CA ARG A 41 -1.10 -14.95 1.62
C ARG A 41 -2.04 -16.14 1.38
N THR A 42 -3.35 -15.91 1.46
CA THR A 42 -4.36 -16.95 1.20
C THR A 42 -4.24 -17.49 -0.23
N ALA A 43 -3.98 -16.61 -1.20
CA ALA A 43 -3.78 -17.00 -2.58
C ALA A 43 -2.49 -17.79 -2.81
N GLU A 44 -1.41 -17.46 -2.11
CA GLU A 44 -0.14 -18.20 -2.10
C GLU A 44 -0.33 -19.60 -1.49
N GLU A 45 -0.99 -19.71 -0.34
CA GLU A 45 -1.25 -20.99 0.32
C GLU A 45 -2.14 -21.92 -0.53
N SER A 46 -3.03 -21.33 -1.35
CA SER A 46 -3.91 -22.04 -2.28
C SER A 46 -3.25 -22.35 -3.63
N LEU A 47 -1.93 -22.60 -3.68
CA LEU A 47 -1.15 -22.93 -4.88
C LEU A 47 -1.53 -24.30 -5.48
N GLN A 48 -2.76 -24.43 -5.98
CA GLN A 48 -3.11 -25.50 -6.90
C GLN A 48 -2.80 -25.07 -8.33
N PRO A 49 -2.06 -25.88 -9.12
CA PRO A 49 -1.82 -25.59 -10.53
C PRO A 49 -3.14 -25.69 -11.30
N VAL A 50 -3.76 -24.54 -11.54
CA VAL A 50 -4.89 -24.39 -12.44
C VAL A 50 -4.34 -23.99 -13.81
N ALA A 51 -4.74 -24.71 -14.85
CA ALA A 51 -4.45 -24.29 -16.21
C ALA A 51 -5.24 -23.01 -16.51
N LEU A 52 -4.54 -21.89 -16.61
CA LEU A 52 -5.14 -20.63 -17.03
C LEU A 52 -5.46 -20.71 -18.52
N SER A 53 -6.71 -20.36 -18.86
CA SER A 53 -7.06 -20.08 -20.24
C SER A 53 -6.30 -18.85 -20.76
N PRO A 54 -6.02 -18.75 -22.06
CA PRO A 54 -5.34 -17.57 -22.63
C PRO A 54 -6.09 -16.27 -22.34
N ASP A 55 -7.42 -16.26 -22.35
CA ASP A 55 -8.24 -15.11 -21.95
C ASP A 55 -8.03 -14.72 -20.48
N ASP A 56 -7.96 -15.71 -19.58
CA ASP A 56 -7.72 -15.46 -18.14
C ASP A 56 -6.32 -14.91 -17.90
N ALA A 57 -5.32 -15.36 -18.68
CA ALA A 57 -3.96 -14.84 -18.60
C ALA A 57 -3.88 -13.36 -19.03
N VAL A 58 -4.59 -12.98 -20.09
CA VAL A 58 -4.67 -11.58 -20.54
C VAL A 58 -5.39 -10.72 -19.50
N ALA A 59 -6.53 -11.18 -18.99
CA ALA A 59 -7.27 -10.48 -17.94
C ALA A 59 -6.42 -10.30 -16.68
N LEU A 60 -5.70 -11.35 -16.26
CA LEU A 60 -4.82 -11.29 -15.10
C LEU A 60 -3.68 -10.29 -15.31
N GLN A 61 -3.07 -10.28 -16.49
CA GLN A 61 -2.02 -9.31 -16.83
C GLN A 61 -2.53 -7.88 -16.71
N GLN A 62 -3.70 -7.57 -17.29
CA GLN A 62 -4.30 -6.23 -17.22
C GLN A 62 -4.54 -5.79 -15.77
N LEU A 63 -5.11 -6.67 -14.94
CA LEU A 63 -5.39 -6.38 -13.53
C LEU A 63 -4.10 -6.12 -12.74
N VAL A 64 -3.06 -6.93 -12.97
CA VAL A 64 -1.76 -6.76 -12.29
C VAL A 64 -1.11 -5.44 -12.71
N THR A 65 -1.18 -5.06 -13.99
CA THR A 65 -0.67 -3.77 -14.45
C THR A 65 -1.38 -2.61 -13.74
N GLU A 66 -2.71 -2.65 -13.65
CA GLU A 66 -3.49 -1.60 -12.97
C GLU A 66 -3.14 -1.50 -11.48
N ILE A 67 -2.98 -2.64 -10.78
CA ILE A 67 -2.53 -2.67 -9.39
C ILE A 67 -1.16 -1.99 -9.22
N LEU A 68 -0.22 -2.25 -10.12
CA LEU A 68 1.12 -1.66 -10.06
C LEU A 68 1.12 -0.15 -10.31
N ASP A 69 0.25 0.34 -11.19
CA ASP A 69 0.07 1.78 -11.41
C ASP A 69 -0.55 2.46 -10.19
N LEU A 70 -1.53 1.82 -9.53
CA LEU A 70 -2.10 2.31 -8.27
C LEU A 70 -1.07 2.33 -7.13
N ASP A 71 -0.23 1.30 -7.00
CA ASP A 71 0.87 1.28 -6.01
C ASP A 71 1.81 2.48 -6.21
N ARG A 72 2.14 2.79 -7.48
CA ARG A 72 2.97 3.93 -7.82
C ARG A 72 2.30 5.26 -7.45
N ALA A 73 0.99 5.40 -7.68
CA ALA A 73 0.23 6.58 -7.29
C ALA A 73 0.21 6.76 -5.76
N ILE A 74 -0.07 5.69 -5.01
CA ILE A 74 -0.06 5.71 -3.54
C ILE A 74 1.29 6.21 -3.00
N ARG A 75 2.41 5.71 -3.54
CA ARG A 75 3.75 6.16 -3.13
C ARG A 75 3.99 7.64 -3.39
N LEU A 76 3.49 8.18 -4.50
CA LEU A 76 3.61 9.60 -4.83
C LEU A 76 2.94 10.48 -3.75
N HIS A 77 1.86 10.01 -3.13
CA HIS A 77 1.17 10.69 -2.04
C HIS A 77 1.82 10.43 -0.67
N ALA A 78 2.26 9.20 -0.41
CA ALA A 78 2.82 8.79 0.87
C ALA A 78 4.24 9.33 1.12
N GLU A 79 5.11 9.37 0.10
CA GLU A 79 6.51 9.79 0.25
C GLU A 79 6.67 11.23 0.80
N PRO A 80 5.94 12.25 0.29
CA PRO A 80 6.00 13.60 0.84
C PRO A 80 5.49 13.71 2.28
N ALA A 81 4.44 12.94 2.62
CA ALA A 81 3.86 12.91 3.95
C ALA A 81 4.83 12.30 4.98
N LEU A 82 5.51 11.20 4.61
CA LEU A 82 6.54 10.56 5.42
C LEU A 82 7.75 11.49 5.62
N GLU A 83 8.20 12.17 4.57
CA GLU A 83 9.33 13.10 4.67
C GLU A 83 8.99 14.32 5.56
N SER A 84 7.77 14.83 5.45
CA SER A 84 7.28 15.93 6.31
C SER A 84 7.19 15.50 7.78
N THR A 85 6.67 14.31 8.04
CA THR A 85 6.59 13.73 9.39
C THR A 85 7.99 13.51 9.97
N ARG A 86 8.93 12.99 9.17
CA ARG A 86 10.34 12.80 9.56
C ARG A 86 11.01 14.11 9.97
N LYS A 87 10.81 15.18 9.18
CA LYS A 87 11.31 16.53 9.49
C LYS A 87 10.74 17.08 10.80
N LEU A 88 9.43 16.93 11.02
CA LEU A 88 8.75 17.40 12.22
C LEU A 88 9.25 16.67 13.49
N LEU A 89 9.42 15.36 13.42
CA LEU A 89 9.98 14.56 14.51
C LEU A 89 11.43 14.94 14.79
N SER A 90 12.27 15.08 13.76
CA SER A 90 13.68 15.47 13.90
C SER A 90 13.84 16.88 14.49
N GLY A 91 13.01 17.83 14.07
CA GLY A 91 12.98 19.19 14.62
C GLY A 91 12.51 19.23 16.07
N SER A 92 11.51 18.42 16.42
CA SER A 92 10.99 18.32 17.79
C SER A 92 12.01 17.70 18.76
N VAL A 93 12.77 16.69 18.31
CA VAL A 93 13.86 16.08 19.09
C VAL A 93 14.99 17.09 19.31
N LYS A 94 15.42 17.80 18.26
CA LYS A 94 16.47 18.83 18.36
C LYS A 94 16.06 19.99 19.28
N GLY A 95 14.81 20.43 19.21
CA GLY A 95 14.26 21.45 20.10
C GLY A 95 14.20 21.02 21.57
N ARG A 96 13.92 19.73 21.84
CA ARG A 96 13.91 19.18 23.20
C ARG A 96 15.32 19.05 23.77
N ALA A 97 16.28 18.60 22.96
CA ALA A 97 17.69 18.51 23.33
C ALA A 97 18.28 19.90 23.66
N MET A 98 17.94 20.92 22.86
CA MET A 98 18.42 22.28 23.09
C MET A 98 17.80 22.93 24.34
N ARG A 99 16.51 22.69 24.62
CA ARG A 99 15.89 23.13 25.88
C ARG A 99 16.49 22.44 27.10
N ASN A 100 16.85 21.16 27.01
CA ASN A 100 17.53 20.45 28.09
C ASN A 100 18.97 20.93 28.31
N ALA A 101 19.66 21.39 27.27
CA ALA A 101 21.06 21.83 27.34
C ALA A 101 21.24 23.28 27.81
N TYR A 102 20.25 24.16 27.59
CA TYR A 102 20.33 25.59 27.90
C TYR A 102 19.27 26.08 28.90
N GLY A 103 18.38 25.20 29.36
CA GLY A 103 17.30 25.52 30.32
C GLY A 103 17.59 25.09 31.77
N GLY A 104 18.85 24.75 32.09
CA GLY A 104 19.32 24.41 33.43
C GLY A 104 20.32 25.43 33.95
#